data_AF-A0A7J6SNV4-F1
#
_entry.id   AF-A0A7J6SNV4-F1
#
_cell.length_a   1.000
_cell.length_b   1.000
_cell.length_c   1.000
_cell.angle_alpha   90.00
_cell.angle_beta   90.00
_cell.angle_gamma   90.00
#
_symmetry.space_group_name_H-M   'P 1'
#
loop_
_entity.id
_entity.type
_entity.pdbx_description
1 polymer ?
#
loop_
_entity_poly.entity_id
_entity_poly.type
_entity_poly.pdbx_seq_one_letter_code
_entity_poly.pdbx_strand_id
1 'polypeptide(L)'
;WRSRLAQPLGDHLLDLLQAYRKVLTAVGKLHRDGLVHYDLKCDNIMVLDTHPRRGSQLTSTARGSSSGIAVVLADFGESRVLEGPQNTDLCVRNRGTEFVKPPEMLTMERALRRDDAAFDRRRSVGTTTASDVWSLGCMLYELITGQYLFYNDDWIRFFMRLTGGLTGRGVEGGRHGSPATAMPLDILTEENIEKLDNDSSLCDFIRQGGWP
;
A
#
# COMPACT_ATOMS: atom_id res chain seq x y z
N TRP A 1 9.70 0.01 16.85
CA TRP A 1 11.07 0.06 16.29
C TRP A 1 11.38 1.46 15.76
N ARG A 2 10.54 2.05 14.90
CA ARG A 2 10.72 3.44 14.42
C ARG A 2 10.80 4.50 15.53
N SER A 3 10.04 4.37 16.62
CA SER A 3 10.17 5.24 17.81
C SER A 3 11.54 5.20 18.50
N ARG A 4 12.40 4.21 18.18
CA ARG A 4 13.79 4.12 18.66
C ARG A 4 14.77 4.83 17.72
N LEU A 5 14.35 5.19 16.51
CA LEU A 5 15.08 6.03 15.57
C LEU A 5 14.87 7.49 15.96
N ALA A 6 15.64 7.96 16.95
CA ALA A 6 15.52 9.33 17.47
C ALA A 6 16.24 10.38 16.60
N GLN A 7 16.94 9.96 15.53
CA GLN A 7 17.66 10.85 14.62
C GLN A 7 16.76 11.27 13.44
N PRO A 8 17.10 12.36 12.71
CA PRO A 8 16.37 12.80 11.53
C PRO A 8 16.15 11.69 10.49
N LEU A 9 15.09 11.80 9.69
CA LEU A 9 14.74 10.80 8.67
C LEU A 9 15.92 10.48 7.72
N GLY A 10 16.67 11.51 7.31
CA GLY A 10 17.83 11.37 6.42
C GLY A 10 18.89 10.39 6.93
N ASP A 11 19.08 10.28 8.24
CA ASP A 11 20.10 9.40 8.85
C ASP A 11 19.71 7.92 8.78
N HIS A 12 18.42 7.62 8.56
CA HIS A 12 17.87 6.27 8.56
C HIS A 12 17.18 5.89 7.23
N LEU A 13 17.02 6.83 6.30
CA LEU A 13 16.28 6.62 5.05
C LEU A 13 16.82 5.43 4.25
N LEU A 14 18.14 5.30 4.14
CA LEU A 14 18.75 4.17 3.43
C LEU A 14 18.47 2.82 4.08
N ASP A 15 18.41 2.76 5.41
CA ASP A 15 18.08 1.52 6.14
C ASP A 15 16.61 1.16 5.97
N LEU A 16 15.71 2.16 6.01
CA LEU A 16 14.28 1.99 5.74
C LEU A 16 14.04 1.48 4.32
N LEU A 17 14.67 2.10 3.31
CA LEU A 17 14.54 1.66 1.92
C LEU A 17 15.14 0.27 1.68
N GLN A 18 16.21 -0.08 2.38
CA GLN A 18 16.77 -1.44 2.33
C GLN A 18 15.83 -2.47 2.96
N ALA A 19 15.17 -2.15 4.07
CA ALA A 19 14.14 -3.00 4.67
C ALA A 19 12.96 -3.17 3.69
N TYR A 20 12.47 -2.07 3.12
CA TYR A 20 11.37 -2.07 2.15
C TYR A 20 11.70 -2.92 0.91
N ARG A 21 12.92 -2.81 0.36
CA ARG A 21 13.37 -3.67 -0.75
C ARG A 21 13.31 -5.16 -0.40
N LYS A 22 13.66 -5.53 0.83
CA LYS A 22 13.58 -6.93 1.30
C LYS A 22 12.12 -7.39 1.44
N VAL A 23 11.22 -6.51 1.89
CA VAL A 23 9.77 -6.76 1.91
C VAL A 23 9.25 -7.00 0.48
N LEU A 24 9.56 -6.12 -0.48
CA LEU A 24 9.19 -6.29 -1.89
C LEU A 24 9.68 -7.64 -2.46
N THR A 25 10.90 -8.02 -2.12
CA THR A 25 11.49 -9.30 -2.57
C THR A 25 10.72 -10.50 -1.98
N ALA A 26 10.29 -10.42 -0.72
CA ALA A 26 9.52 -11.47 -0.06
C ALA A 26 8.10 -11.58 -0.64
N VAL A 27 7.40 -10.45 -0.81
CA VAL A 27 6.06 -10.41 -1.40
C VAL A 27 6.08 -10.90 -2.85
N GLY A 28 7.08 -10.50 -3.64
CA GLY A 28 7.27 -11.00 -5.00
C GLY A 28 7.47 -12.52 -5.08
N LYS A 29 7.99 -13.16 -4.01
CA LYS A 29 8.02 -14.63 -3.92
C LYS A 29 6.62 -15.19 -3.70
N LEU A 30 5.85 -14.62 -2.77
CA LEU A 30 4.47 -15.06 -2.52
C LEU A 30 3.62 -14.99 -3.79
N HIS A 31 3.72 -13.87 -4.51
CA HIS A 31 2.95 -13.65 -5.74
C HIS A 31 3.29 -14.63 -6.85
N ARG A 32 4.55 -15.10 -6.95
CA ARG A 32 4.92 -16.14 -7.93
C ARG A 32 4.25 -17.48 -7.66
N ASP A 33 3.94 -17.76 -6.40
CA ASP A 33 3.23 -18.97 -5.97
C ASP A 33 1.71 -18.75 -5.91
N GLY A 34 1.20 -17.61 -6.43
CA GLY A 34 -0.21 -17.26 -6.41
C GLY A 34 -0.74 -16.85 -5.02
N LEU A 35 0.12 -16.73 -4.02
CA LEU A 35 -0.27 -16.35 -2.66
C LEU A 35 -0.35 -14.83 -2.53
N VAL A 36 -1.53 -14.33 -2.16
CA VAL A 36 -1.78 -12.92 -1.82
C VAL A 36 -1.93 -12.79 -0.32
N HIS A 37 -1.30 -11.78 0.27
CA HIS A 37 -1.27 -11.60 1.72
C HIS A 37 -2.52 -10.91 2.28
N TYR A 38 -3.04 -9.89 1.58
CA TYR A 38 -4.23 -9.09 1.91
C TYR A 38 -4.20 -8.24 3.19
N ASP A 39 -3.09 -8.24 3.95
CA ASP A 39 -2.95 -7.40 5.14
C ASP A 39 -1.50 -6.90 5.31
N LEU A 40 -0.89 -6.44 4.22
CA LEU A 40 0.45 -5.85 4.27
C LEU A 40 0.42 -4.45 4.89
N LYS A 41 1.07 -4.30 6.04
CA LYS A 41 1.27 -3.06 6.81
C LYS A 41 2.50 -3.18 7.71
N CYS A 42 3.04 -2.09 8.24
CA CYS A 42 4.25 -2.18 9.05
C CYS A 42 4.10 -3.09 10.29
N ASP A 43 2.92 -3.17 10.92
CA ASP A 43 2.66 -4.07 12.05
C ASP A 43 2.94 -5.55 11.74
N ASN A 44 2.75 -5.96 10.49
CA ASN A 44 2.93 -7.35 10.03
C ASN A 44 4.33 -7.61 9.47
N ILE A 45 5.27 -6.67 9.63
CA ILE A 45 6.66 -6.82 9.25
C ILE A 45 7.54 -6.89 10.50
N MET A 46 8.09 -8.06 10.77
CA MET A 46 9.07 -8.22 11.83
C MET A 46 10.45 -7.81 11.34
N VAL A 47 11.13 -6.97 12.13
CA VAL A 47 12.48 -6.50 11.83
C VAL A 47 13.44 -7.04 12.89
N LEU A 48 14.45 -7.78 12.45
CA LEU A 48 15.54 -8.24 13.29
C LEU A 48 16.78 -7.41 12.99
N ASP A 49 17.28 -6.71 14.01
CA ASP A 49 18.57 -6.05 13.94
C ASP A 49 19.69 -7.07 14.23
N THR A 50 20.38 -7.46 13.17
CA THR A 50 21.54 -8.35 13.16
C THR A 50 22.85 -7.57 13.23
N HIS A 51 22.84 -6.27 13.51
CA HIS A 51 24.10 -5.59 13.83
C HIS A 51 24.67 -6.20 15.13
N PRO A 52 25.92 -6.67 15.12
CA PRO A 52 26.60 -6.94 16.39
C PRO A 52 26.62 -5.63 17.17
N ARG A 53 26.12 -5.65 18.42
CA ARG A 53 25.96 -4.45 19.26
C ARG A 53 27.22 -3.58 19.15
N ARG A 54 27.04 -2.30 18.80
CA ARG A 54 28.10 -1.28 18.72
C ARG A 54 28.77 -1.10 20.10
N GLY A 55 29.68 -2.00 20.44
CA GLY A 55 30.53 -1.96 21.63
C GLY A 55 32.02 -2.05 21.31
N SER A 56 32.39 -2.18 20.03
CA SER A 56 33.77 -2.15 19.59
C SER A 56 33.90 -1.06 18.53
N GLN A 57 34.45 0.10 18.94
CA GLN A 57 35.09 1.03 18.01
C GLN A 57 36.04 0.22 17.14
N LEU A 58 35.81 0.17 15.85
CA LEU A 58 36.87 0.01 14.86
C LEU A 58 36.35 0.60 13.55
N THR A 59 37.13 1.55 13.08
CA THR A 59 37.01 2.28 11.84
C THR A 59 36.79 1.33 10.66
N SER A 60 35.66 1.43 9.97
CA SER A 60 35.52 0.84 8.64
C SER A 60 34.82 1.81 7.71
N THR A 61 35.64 2.48 6.91
CA THR A 61 35.32 3.27 5.70
C THR A 61 34.77 2.39 4.56
N ALA A 62 34.14 1.26 4.86
CA ALA A 62 33.56 0.37 3.87
C ALA A 62 32.13 0.83 3.55
N ARG A 63 32.01 1.68 2.52
CA ARG A 63 30.75 2.08 1.86
C ARG A 63 30.04 0.92 1.14
N GLY A 64 29.84 -0.20 1.84
CA GLY A 64 29.22 -1.40 1.27
C GLY A 64 28.77 -2.44 2.29
N SER A 65 28.72 -2.11 3.59
CA SER A 65 28.24 -3.07 4.59
C SER A 65 26.73 -3.24 4.42
N SER A 66 26.31 -4.44 4.00
CA SER A 66 24.92 -4.88 4.04
C SER A 66 24.30 -4.46 5.37
N SER A 67 23.25 -3.63 5.36
CA SER A 67 22.49 -3.35 6.58
C SER A 67 22.15 -4.68 7.23
N GLY A 68 22.51 -4.83 8.50
CA GLY A 68 22.19 -6.00 9.32
C GLY A 68 20.69 -6.11 9.61
N ILE A 69 19.81 -5.73 8.68
CA ILE A 69 18.37 -5.67 8.92
C ILE A 69 17.74 -6.88 8.25
N ALA A 70 17.33 -7.88 9.00
CA ALA A 70 16.50 -8.95 8.44
C ALA A 70 15.02 -8.57 8.58
N VAL A 71 14.22 -8.90 7.56
CA VAL A 71 12.77 -8.69 7.59
C VAL A 71 12.07 -10.04 7.43
N VAL A 72 10.97 -10.22 8.16
CA VAL A 72 10.13 -11.41 8.10
C VAL A 72 8.68 -10.95 7.98
N LEU A 73 7.97 -11.48 6.98
CA LEU A 73 6.53 -11.28 6.84
C LEU A 73 5.81 -12.13 7.88
N ALA A 74 4.81 -11.54 8.55
CA ALA A 74 4.01 -12.19 9.57
C ALA A 74 2.52 -12.05 9.27
N ASP A 75 1.71 -12.81 10.00
CA ASP A 75 0.24 -12.78 9.96
C ASP A 75 -0.40 -13.07 8.60
N PHE A 76 -0.40 -14.36 8.24
CA PHE A 76 -1.06 -14.86 7.04
C PHE A 76 -2.56 -15.17 7.26
N GLY A 77 -3.19 -14.65 8.33
CA GLY A 77 -4.59 -14.94 8.67
C GLY A 77 -5.59 -14.52 7.59
N GLU A 78 -5.27 -13.46 6.85
CA GLU A 78 -6.06 -12.96 5.71
C GLU A 78 -5.59 -13.46 4.35
N SER A 79 -4.48 -14.21 4.31
CA SER A 79 -3.87 -14.62 3.05
C SER A 79 -4.72 -15.62 2.28
N ARG A 80 -4.54 -15.65 0.96
CA ARG A 80 -5.25 -16.56 0.07
C ARG A 80 -4.37 -16.94 -1.12
N VAL A 81 -4.36 -18.23 -1.45
CA VAL A 81 -3.84 -18.71 -2.73
C VAL A 81 -4.91 -18.47 -3.80
N LEU A 82 -4.55 -17.73 -4.84
CA LEU A 82 -5.36 -17.58 -6.05
C LEU A 82 -5.01 -18.71 -7.01
N GLU A 83 -6.02 -19.44 -7.46
CA GLU A 83 -5.84 -20.59 -8.35
C GLU A 83 -5.92 -20.20 -9.84
N GLY A 84 -5.20 -20.93 -10.68
CA GLY A 84 -5.25 -20.75 -12.13
C GLY A 84 -4.42 -19.56 -12.67
N PRO A 85 -4.52 -19.28 -13.99
CA PRO A 85 -3.82 -18.17 -14.62
C PRO A 85 -4.14 -16.81 -13.97
N GLN A 86 -3.22 -15.84 -14.09
CA GLN A 86 -3.42 -14.50 -13.55
C GLN A 86 -4.80 -13.93 -13.97
N ASN A 87 -5.53 -13.39 -12.99
CA ASN A 87 -6.89 -12.83 -13.10
C ASN A 87 -8.04 -13.82 -13.33
N THR A 88 -7.85 -15.15 -13.27
CA THR A 88 -8.97 -16.10 -13.39
C THR A 88 -9.67 -16.42 -12.07
N ASP A 89 -8.91 -16.51 -10.98
CA ASP A 89 -9.45 -16.60 -9.62
C ASP A 89 -9.36 -15.25 -8.94
N LEU A 90 -10.52 -14.74 -8.51
CA LEU A 90 -10.66 -13.43 -7.90
C LEU A 90 -11.13 -13.58 -6.46
N CYS A 91 -10.57 -12.77 -5.56
CA CYS A 91 -11.10 -12.67 -4.20
C CYS A 91 -12.28 -11.71 -4.16
N VAL A 92 -13.43 -12.22 -3.74
CA VAL A 92 -14.68 -11.47 -3.55
C VAL A 92 -14.98 -11.19 -2.08
N ARG A 93 -14.05 -11.53 -1.18
CA ARG A 93 -14.16 -11.23 0.25
C ARG A 93 -13.44 -9.93 0.56
N ASN A 94 -14.10 -9.07 1.32
CA ASN A 94 -13.46 -7.92 1.93
C ASN A 94 -12.52 -8.40 3.05
N ARG A 95 -11.22 -8.15 2.92
CA ARG A 95 -10.15 -8.65 3.79
C ARG A 95 -9.21 -7.54 4.22
N GLY A 96 -8.54 -7.73 5.36
CA GLY A 96 -7.46 -6.86 5.84
C GLY A 96 -7.91 -5.62 6.61
N THR A 97 -6.94 -4.77 6.92
CA THR A 97 -7.08 -3.51 7.66
C THR A 97 -7.59 -2.39 6.76
N GLU A 98 -8.66 -1.69 7.15
CA GLU A 98 -9.37 -0.74 6.26
C GLU A 98 -8.48 0.32 5.62
N PHE A 99 -7.55 0.91 6.36
CA PHE A 99 -6.73 2.04 5.93
C PHE A 99 -5.67 1.70 4.87
N VAL A 100 -5.41 0.43 4.62
CA VAL A 100 -4.45 -0.05 3.59
C VAL A 100 -5.13 -0.86 2.48
N LYS A 101 -6.47 -0.91 2.48
CA LYS A 101 -7.25 -1.56 1.42
C LYS A 101 -7.22 -0.73 0.14
N PRO A 102 -7.15 -1.38 -1.03
CA PRO A 102 -7.31 -0.69 -2.29
C PRO A 102 -8.78 -0.33 -2.55
N PRO A 103 -9.07 0.67 -3.41
CA PRO A 103 -10.43 1.12 -3.69
C PRO A 103 -11.37 0.02 -4.20
N GLU A 104 -10.87 -0.93 -4.99
CA GLU A 104 -11.66 -2.07 -5.49
C GLU A 104 -12.06 -3.06 -4.39
N MET A 105 -11.30 -3.14 -3.29
CA MET A 105 -11.68 -3.92 -2.10
C MET A 105 -12.80 -3.21 -1.32
N LEU A 106 -12.72 -1.88 -1.20
CA LEU A 106 -13.74 -1.08 -0.50
C LEU A 106 -15.07 -1.04 -1.26
N THR A 107 -15.03 -1.07 -2.59
CA THR A 107 -16.23 -1.02 -3.45
C THR A 107 -16.79 -2.39 -3.82
N MET A 108 -16.15 -3.47 -3.34
CA MET A 108 -16.45 -4.84 -3.71
C MET A 108 -17.90 -5.25 -3.45
N GLU A 109 -18.42 -4.94 -2.26
CA GLU A 109 -19.80 -5.29 -1.89
C GLU A 109 -20.80 -4.68 -2.88
N ARG A 110 -20.59 -3.40 -3.25
CA ARG A 110 -21.43 -2.70 -4.22
C ARG A 110 -21.32 -3.33 -5.60
N ALA A 111 -20.10 -3.64 -6.05
CA ALA A 111 -19.85 -4.23 -7.37
C ALA A 111 -20.50 -5.63 -7.53
N LEU A 112 -20.78 -6.33 -6.43
CA LEU A 112 -21.44 -7.64 -6.42
C LEU A 112 -22.98 -7.57 -6.37
N ARG A 113 -23.58 -6.39 -6.12
CA ARG A 113 -25.04 -6.23 -6.06
C ARG A 113 -25.65 -6.30 -7.45
N ARG A 114 -26.31 -7.44 -7.74
CA ARG A 114 -26.90 -7.74 -9.05
C ARG A 114 -28.12 -6.88 -9.42
N ASP A 115 -28.75 -6.27 -8.42
CA ASP A 115 -29.94 -5.42 -8.58
C ASP A 115 -29.58 -3.94 -8.83
N ASP A 116 -28.29 -3.58 -8.81
CA ASP A 116 -27.83 -2.23 -9.14
C ASP A 116 -27.92 -1.99 -10.66
N ALA A 117 -28.50 -0.87 -11.08
CA ALA A 117 -28.60 -0.49 -12.50
C ALA A 117 -27.23 -0.30 -13.17
N ALA A 118 -26.16 -0.12 -12.37
CA ALA A 118 -24.78 -0.06 -12.83
C ALA A 118 -24.07 -1.43 -12.90
N PHE A 119 -24.75 -2.53 -12.54
CA PHE A 119 -24.17 -3.87 -12.53
C PHE A 119 -23.85 -4.36 -13.95
N ASP A 120 -22.56 -4.45 -14.28
CA ASP A 120 -22.10 -4.98 -15.56
C ASP A 120 -21.77 -6.48 -15.46
N ARG A 121 -22.64 -7.31 -16.05
CA ARG A 121 -22.48 -8.76 -16.12
C ARG A 121 -21.24 -9.23 -16.89
N ARG A 122 -20.62 -8.36 -17.69
CA ARG A 122 -19.39 -8.67 -18.46
C ARG A 122 -18.12 -8.39 -17.66
N ARG A 123 -18.22 -7.69 -16.53
CA ARG A 123 -17.07 -7.31 -15.70
C ARG A 123 -16.85 -8.36 -14.61
N SER A 124 -15.65 -8.94 -14.58
CA SER A 124 -15.20 -9.77 -13.48
C SER A 124 -14.90 -8.89 -12.25
N VAL A 125 -15.52 -9.19 -11.12
CA VAL A 125 -15.38 -8.42 -9.87
C VAL A 125 -14.59 -9.23 -8.86
N GLY A 126 -13.54 -8.64 -8.32
CA GLY A 126 -12.75 -9.19 -7.23
C GLY A 126 -11.31 -8.69 -7.28
N THR A 127 -10.49 -9.12 -6.33
CA THR A 127 -9.10 -8.67 -6.18
C THR A 127 -8.07 -9.75 -6.48
N THR A 128 -6.85 -9.30 -6.73
CA THR A 128 -5.69 -10.11 -7.10
C THR A 128 -4.45 -9.69 -6.30
N THR A 129 -3.26 -10.14 -6.72
CA THR A 129 -1.96 -9.67 -6.20
C THR A 129 -1.81 -8.15 -6.24
N ALA A 130 -2.55 -7.45 -7.12
CA ALA A 130 -2.57 -5.98 -7.17
C ALA A 130 -2.99 -5.33 -5.85
N SER A 131 -3.78 -6.01 -5.01
CA SER A 131 -4.14 -5.51 -3.69
C SER A 131 -2.93 -5.40 -2.76
N ASP A 132 -2.03 -6.38 -2.77
CA ASP A 132 -0.78 -6.31 -2.02
C ASP A 132 0.13 -5.19 -2.56
N VAL A 133 0.13 -4.94 -3.88
CA VAL A 133 0.90 -3.83 -4.48
C VAL A 133 0.41 -2.47 -3.98
N TRP A 134 -0.90 -2.28 -3.89
CA TRP A 134 -1.48 -1.08 -3.27
C TRP A 134 -1.05 -0.93 -1.81
N SER A 135 -1.20 -2.00 -1.02
CA SER A 135 -0.84 -1.99 0.40
C SER A 135 0.67 -1.76 0.61
N LEU A 136 1.53 -2.25 -0.29
CA LEU A 136 2.97 -1.93 -0.29
C LEU A 136 3.24 -0.45 -0.52
N GLY A 137 2.50 0.21 -1.43
CA GLY A 137 2.57 1.65 -1.62
C GLY A 137 2.19 2.42 -0.35
N CYS A 138 1.12 2.01 0.32
CA CYS A 138 0.73 2.58 1.62
C CYS A 138 1.80 2.33 2.70
N MET A 139 2.38 1.13 2.73
CA MET A 139 3.42 0.73 3.69
C MET A 139 4.72 1.52 3.49
N LEU A 140 5.11 1.88 2.27
CA LEU A 140 6.28 2.73 2.04
C LEU A 140 6.12 4.07 2.76
N TYR A 141 4.96 4.71 2.59
CA TYR A 141 4.64 5.96 3.28
C TYR A 141 4.62 5.75 4.80
N GLU A 142 3.97 4.69 5.27
CA GLU A 142 3.93 4.34 6.70
C GLU A 142 5.33 4.13 7.28
N LEU A 143 6.20 3.43 6.56
CA LEU A 143 7.56 3.15 6.97
C LEU A 143 8.39 4.43 7.08
N ILE A 144 8.17 5.39 6.18
CA ILE A 144 8.92 6.65 6.07
C ILE A 144 8.40 7.73 7.03
N THR A 145 7.10 7.79 7.31
CA THR A 145 6.48 8.85 8.12
C THR A 145 6.11 8.36 9.53
N GLY A 146 5.85 7.06 9.68
CA GLY A 146 5.25 6.47 10.87
C GLY A 146 3.74 6.70 10.97
N GLN A 147 3.09 7.13 9.89
CA GLN A 147 1.65 7.43 9.82
C GLN A 147 1.01 6.68 8.65
N TYR A 148 -0.28 6.35 8.74
CA TYR A 148 -1.01 5.78 7.59
C TYR A 148 -1.20 6.83 6.49
N LEU A 149 -0.97 6.42 5.23
CA LEU A 149 -1.12 7.28 4.05
C LEU A 149 -2.55 7.82 3.90
N PHE A 150 -3.53 6.95 4.15
CA PHE A 150 -4.94 7.26 4.11
C PHE A 150 -5.55 6.96 5.47
N TYR A 151 -5.56 7.96 6.35
CA TYR A 151 -6.30 7.90 7.62
C TYR A 151 -7.31 9.04 7.67
N ASN A 152 -8.53 8.69 8.10
CA ASN A 152 -9.53 9.66 8.50
C ASN A 152 -10.38 9.01 9.60
N ASP A 153 -10.70 9.77 10.63
CA ASP A 153 -11.62 9.36 11.69
C ASP A 153 -13.06 9.25 11.16
N ASP A 154 -13.41 10.03 10.13
CA ASP A 154 -14.64 9.88 9.37
C ASP A 154 -14.45 8.89 8.21
N TRP A 155 -14.94 7.67 8.42
CA TRP A 155 -14.91 6.59 7.44
C TRP A 155 -15.54 6.99 6.09
N ILE A 156 -16.60 7.81 6.09
CA ILE A 156 -17.27 8.22 4.86
C ILE A 156 -16.35 9.11 4.03
N ARG A 157 -15.65 10.06 4.66
CA ARG A 157 -14.67 10.91 3.98
C ARG A 157 -13.48 10.11 3.46
N PHE A 158 -12.97 9.17 4.25
CA PHE A 158 -11.94 8.22 3.81
C PHE A 158 -12.37 7.45 2.56
N PHE A 159 -13.57 6.84 2.62
CA PHE A 159 -14.14 6.08 1.53
C PHE A 159 -14.31 6.95 0.28
N MET A 160 -14.95 8.11 0.41
CA MET A 160 -15.16 9.03 -0.72
C MET A 160 -13.84 9.48 -1.35
N ARG A 161 -12.83 9.75 -0.53
CA ARG A 161 -11.49 10.11 -1.02
C ARG A 161 -10.91 8.99 -1.87
N LEU A 162 -10.92 7.74 -1.38
CA LEU A 162 -10.31 6.61 -2.10
C LEU A 162 -11.09 6.15 -3.33
N THR A 163 -12.42 6.29 -3.33
CA THR A 163 -13.26 5.75 -4.41
C THR A 163 -13.78 6.81 -5.38
N GLY A 164 -13.39 8.08 -5.23
CA GLY A 164 -13.87 9.19 -6.06
C GLY A 164 -15.31 9.65 -5.73
N GLY A 165 -15.81 9.30 -4.55
CA GLY A 165 -17.12 9.70 -4.03
C GLY A 165 -18.32 8.98 -4.68
N LEU A 166 -19.46 9.05 -4.00
CA LEU A 166 -20.77 8.74 -4.58
C LEU A 166 -21.20 9.91 -5.46
N THR A 167 -20.49 10.19 -6.57
CA THR A 167 -21.05 11.12 -7.57
C THR A 167 -22.26 10.43 -8.20
N GLY A 168 -23.41 10.71 -7.58
CA GLY A 168 -24.71 10.21 -7.95
C GLY A 168 -25.03 10.67 -9.36
N ARG A 169 -25.15 9.69 -10.25
CA ARG A 169 -25.93 9.82 -11.46
C ARG A 169 -27.38 10.04 -11.02
N GLY A 170 -27.84 11.29 -11.00
CA GLY A 170 -29.24 11.58 -10.70
C GLY A 170 -29.53 13.00 -10.24
N VAL A 171 -29.29 14.00 -11.09
CA VAL A 171 -30.25 15.06 -11.49
C VAL A 171 -29.63 15.73 -12.71
N GLU A 172 -30.02 15.30 -13.91
CA GLU A 172 -30.22 16.15 -15.11
C GLU A 172 -30.45 15.25 -16.32
N GLY A 173 -31.61 15.43 -16.96
CA GLY A 173 -31.92 14.78 -18.22
C GLY A 173 -30.99 15.30 -19.32
N GLY A 174 -30.22 14.41 -19.93
CA GLY A 174 -29.33 14.79 -21.03
C GLY A 174 -28.60 13.58 -21.57
N ARG A 175 -28.67 13.40 -22.90
CA ARG A 175 -28.15 12.25 -23.65
C ARG A 175 -26.62 12.14 -23.50
N HIS A 176 -26.13 10.89 -23.48
CA HIS A 176 -24.71 10.50 -23.63
C HIS A 176 -23.69 11.18 -22.70
N GLY A 177 -23.68 10.80 -21.42
CA GLY A 177 -22.56 11.10 -20.53
C GLY A 177 -21.45 10.05 -20.66
N SER A 178 -20.26 10.49 -21.09
CA SER A 178 -18.99 9.77 -20.94
C SER A 178 -18.79 9.30 -19.50
N PRO A 179 -18.08 8.17 -19.24
CA PRO A 179 -17.79 7.74 -17.88
C PRO A 179 -17.04 8.86 -17.16
N ALA A 180 -17.52 9.23 -15.97
CA ALA A 180 -16.87 10.22 -15.12
C ALA A 180 -15.39 9.84 -14.97
N THR A 181 -14.51 10.67 -15.52
CA THR A 181 -13.07 10.54 -15.29
C THR A 181 -12.88 10.79 -13.80
N ALA A 182 -12.57 9.74 -13.03
CA ALA A 182 -12.20 9.90 -11.63
C ALA A 182 -11.11 10.96 -11.55
N MET A 183 -11.32 12.01 -10.76
CA MET A 183 -10.26 12.99 -10.51
C MET A 183 -9.03 12.23 -10.02
N PRO A 184 -7.82 12.53 -10.54
CA PRO A 184 -6.60 11.90 -10.06
C PRO A 184 -6.53 12.08 -8.55
N LEU A 185 -6.43 10.97 -7.81
CA LEU A 185 -6.24 11.02 -6.37
C LEU A 185 -4.88 11.69 -6.12
N ASP A 186 -4.87 12.85 -5.49
CA ASP A 186 -3.62 13.41 -5.00
C ASP A 186 -3.19 12.64 -3.74
N ILE A 187 -2.28 11.70 -3.95
CA ILE A 187 -1.74 10.81 -2.93
C ILE A 187 -0.82 11.58 -1.97
N LEU A 188 -0.26 12.72 -2.39
CA LEU A 188 0.68 13.54 -1.62
C LEU A 188 0.15 14.98 -1.46
N THR A 189 -0.83 15.13 -0.57
CA THR A 189 -1.32 16.43 -0.10
C THR A 189 -0.18 17.25 0.53
N GLU A 190 -0.32 18.58 0.60
CA GLU A 190 0.67 19.47 1.26
C GLU A 190 1.00 19.00 2.68
N GLU A 191 -0.01 18.61 3.47
CA GLU A 191 0.16 18.04 4.81
C GLU A 191 1.03 16.76 4.81
N ASN A 192 0.93 15.93 3.78
CA ASN A 192 1.71 14.70 3.66
C ASN A 192 3.14 14.98 3.18
N ILE A 193 3.38 16.09 2.47
CA ILE A 193 4.71 16.55 2.05
C ILE A 193 5.50 17.13 3.22
N GLU A 194 4.86 17.89 4.11
CA GLU A 194 5.50 18.38 5.35
C GLU A 194 6.03 17.23 6.20
N LYS A 195 5.27 16.11 6.28
CA LYS A 195 5.67 14.89 7.01
C LYS A 195 6.84 14.13 6.36
N LEU A 196 7.22 14.48 5.14
CA LEU A 196 8.42 13.98 4.46
C LEU A 196 9.61 14.93 4.64
N ASP A 197 9.61 15.78 5.68
CA ASP A 197 10.59 16.85 5.91
C ASP A 197 10.74 17.80 4.70
N ASN A 198 9.68 17.94 3.89
CA ASN A 198 9.70 18.65 2.61
C ASN A 198 10.77 18.14 1.62
N ASP A 199 11.17 16.87 1.71
CA ASP A 199 12.11 16.23 0.78
C ASP A 199 11.46 16.09 -0.61
N SER A 200 11.78 17.03 -1.49
CA SER A 200 11.26 17.08 -2.86
C SER A 200 11.67 15.86 -3.69
N SER A 201 12.85 15.29 -3.45
CA SER A 201 13.32 14.11 -4.18
C SER A 201 12.53 12.87 -3.78
N LEU A 202 12.19 12.74 -2.50
CA LEU A 202 11.35 11.66 -2.01
C LEU A 202 9.89 11.81 -2.46
N CYS A 203 9.37 13.04 -2.47
CA CYS A 203 8.07 13.34 -3.03
C CYS A 203 8.00 12.96 -4.51
N ASP A 204 9.02 13.33 -5.29
CA ASP A 204 9.10 13.01 -6.72
C ASP A 204 9.25 11.51 -6.96
N PHE A 205 10.03 10.80 -6.12
CA PHE A 205 10.12 9.33 -6.15
C PHE A 205 8.75 8.67 -5.93
N ILE A 206 7.99 9.12 -4.93
CA ILE A 206 6.64 8.60 -4.65
C ILE A 206 5.66 8.97 -5.78
N ARG A 207 5.75 10.18 -6.34
CA ARG A 207 4.89 10.65 -7.46
C ARG A 207 5.15 9.93 -8.77
N GLN A 208 6.40 9.66 -9.10
CA GLN A 208 6.77 9.13 -10.42
C GLN A 208 6.35 7.68 -10.62
N GLY A 209 5.93 6.97 -9.56
CA GLY A 209 5.32 5.65 -9.68
C GLY A 209 6.15 4.67 -10.52
N GLY A 210 7.48 4.81 -10.51
CA GLY A 210 8.42 3.95 -11.22
C GLY A 210 8.53 2.60 -10.55
N TRP A 211 7.42 1.88 -10.50
CA TRP A 211 7.32 0.52 -10.04
C TRP A 211 7.67 -0.40 -11.22
N PRO A 212 8.73 -1.21 -11.14
CA PRO A 212 9.03 -2.22 -12.17
C PRO A 212 7.95 -3.27 -12.30
#